data_AF-A0A1Q7QUH7-F1
#
_entry.id   AF-A0A1Q7QUH7-F1
#
_cell.length_a   1.000
_cell.length_b   1.000
_cell.length_c   1.000
_cell.angle_alpha   90.00
_cell.angle_beta   90.00
_cell.angle_gamma   90.00
#
_symmetry.space_group_name_H-M   'P 1'
#
loop_
_entity.id
_entity.type
_entity.pdbx_description
1 polymer ?
#
loop_
_entity_poly.entity_id
_entity_poly.type
_entity_poly.pdbx_seq_one_letter_code
_entity_poly.pdbx_strand_id
1 'polypeptide(L)'
;MLRVKATYLLSEKGRKAALLAGRSGRERQRVKVPVPSHRLHLVAVDADGIPRLKLLPRYELRQGRVVRIDALPVFDHPLTPDELLLVAAKNHELEQAWHAQRVSRSGHIAEAVNRREDLAQAFLTDRRQRALEHPTPNAAWCYLRVDGGRMLFDVTKGSPLSRKVPPEAHRRFEADLRARRRRNQQRRAVEDAHHEEKQQFVANWMLTHGTPDQQARQRAGLLPMKEAIALIADHLFAPAREFPLYPHDGAACLQAYLRTLPQYAEAVVTKADLAHSFEDAKAGTGGQWARAQAIQRVLPHATVTVRFHRLSWRKDLRAPSVSRYGVVAVHLLGPLTLRREYDAGE
;
A
#
# COMPACT_ATOMS: atom_id res chain seq x y z
N MET A 1 -48.28 -44.98 -19.50
CA MET A 1 -47.28 -44.87 -20.58
C MET A 1 -47.83 -43.91 -21.63
N LEU A 2 -47.16 -42.78 -21.87
CA LEU A 2 -47.63 -41.74 -22.78
C LEU A 2 -46.92 -41.87 -24.13
N ARG A 3 -47.66 -41.86 -25.25
CA ARG A 3 -47.05 -41.83 -26.59
C ARG A 3 -46.80 -40.39 -27.02
N VAL A 4 -45.54 -40.02 -27.20
CA VAL A 4 -45.14 -38.66 -27.58
C VAL A 4 -44.48 -38.64 -28.96
N LYS A 5 -44.51 -37.48 -29.62
CA LYS A 5 -43.87 -37.30 -30.91
C LYS A 5 -42.40 -36.89 -30.73
N ALA A 6 -41.47 -37.70 -31.23
CA ALA A 6 -40.07 -37.30 -31.37
C ALA A 6 -39.81 -36.88 -32.82
N THR A 7 -39.13 -35.76 -32.99
CA THR A 7 -38.72 -35.25 -34.31
C THR A 7 -37.22 -35.01 -34.30
N TYR A 8 -36.52 -35.52 -35.31
CA TYR A 8 -35.08 -35.34 -35.49
C TYR A 8 -34.74 -35.36 -36.99
N LEU A 9 -33.48 -35.06 -37.33
CA LEU A 9 -32.97 -35.07 -38.69
C LEU A 9 -31.97 -36.21 -38.88
N LEU A 10 -31.93 -36.79 -40.08
CA LEU A 10 -30.88 -37.71 -40.51
C LEU A 10 -29.89 -36.98 -41.41
N SER A 11 -28.60 -37.20 -41.17
CA SER A 11 -27.55 -36.79 -42.11
C SER A 11 -27.66 -37.57 -43.42
N GLU A 12 -26.87 -37.23 -44.44
CA GLU A 12 -26.79 -38.03 -45.65
C GLU A 12 -26.42 -39.50 -45.36
N LYS A 13 -25.46 -39.72 -44.46
CA LYS A 13 -25.07 -41.06 -43.98
C LYS A 13 -26.25 -41.77 -43.31
N GLY A 14 -26.99 -41.06 -42.46
CA GLY A 14 -28.18 -41.60 -41.79
C GLY A 14 -29.31 -41.96 -42.73
N ARG A 15 -29.55 -41.17 -43.77
CA ARG A 15 -30.56 -41.46 -44.80
C ARG A 15 -30.19 -42.73 -45.58
N LYS A 16 -28.93 -42.90 -45.99
CA LYS A 16 -28.43 -44.12 -46.65
C LYS A 16 -28.61 -45.34 -45.74
N ALA A 17 -28.24 -45.24 -44.46
CA ALA A 17 -28.43 -46.31 -43.48
C ALA A 17 -29.91 -46.67 -43.28
N ALA A 18 -30.81 -45.69 -43.26
CA ALA A 18 -32.25 -45.92 -43.14
C ALA A 18 -32.81 -46.74 -44.31
N LEU A 19 -32.41 -46.41 -45.54
CA LEU A 19 -32.84 -47.12 -46.75
C LEU A 19 -32.35 -48.57 -46.76
N LEU A 20 -31.08 -48.80 -46.39
CA LEU A 20 -30.52 -50.15 -46.26
C LEU A 20 -31.26 -51.01 -45.22
N ALA A 21 -31.79 -50.38 -44.17
CA ALA A 21 -32.59 -51.03 -43.15
C ALA A 21 -34.09 -51.15 -43.52
N GLY A 22 -34.49 -50.86 -44.75
CA GLY A 22 -35.89 -50.91 -45.20
C GLY A 22 -36.80 -49.82 -44.59
N ARG A 23 -36.23 -48.75 -44.04
CA ARG A 23 -36.95 -47.63 -43.41
C ARG A 23 -37.00 -46.41 -44.33
N SER A 24 -37.81 -45.42 -43.95
CA SER A 24 -37.92 -44.14 -44.66
C SER A 24 -36.59 -43.37 -44.68
N GLY A 25 -36.04 -43.15 -45.88
CA GLY A 25 -34.84 -42.31 -46.10
C GLY A 25 -35.08 -40.80 -46.07
N ARG A 26 -36.25 -40.32 -45.59
CA ARG A 26 -36.52 -38.89 -45.45
C ARG A 26 -35.54 -38.25 -44.46
N GLU A 27 -35.15 -37.00 -44.71
CA GLU A 27 -34.26 -36.28 -43.78
C GLU A 27 -34.93 -36.07 -42.43
N ARG A 28 -36.16 -35.54 -42.42
CA ARG A 28 -36.92 -35.33 -41.20
C ARG A 28 -37.64 -36.60 -40.78
N GLN A 29 -37.23 -37.15 -39.64
CA GLN A 29 -37.84 -38.31 -39.02
C GLN A 29 -38.88 -37.88 -37.99
N ARG A 30 -40.03 -38.57 -37.99
CA ARG A 30 -41.13 -38.36 -37.04
C ARG A 30 -41.57 -39.72 -36.53
N VAL A 31 -41.29 -39.99 -35.26
CA VAL A 31 -41.60 -41.28 -34.64
C VAL A 31 -42.42 -41.09 -33.37
N LYS A 32 -43.29 -42.06 -33.07
CA LYS A 32 -44.02 -42.10 -31.81
C LYS A 32 -43.20 -42.92 -30.81
N VAL A 33 -42.75 -42.27 -29.74
CA VAL A 33 -41.96 -42.89 -28.68
C VAL A 33 -42.86 -43.09 -27.47
N PRO A 34 -42.96 -44.30 -26.91
CA PRO A 34 -43.63 -44.47 -25.64
C PRO A 34 -42.72 -44.01 -24.50
N VAL A 35 -43.26 -43.17 -23.62
CA VAL A 35 -42.55 -42.62 -22.47
C VAL A 35 -43.17 -43.17 -21.18
N PRO A 36 -42.39 -43.84 -20.31
CA PRO A 36 -42.84 -44.24 -18.98
C PRO A 36 -43.20 -43.03 -18.10
N SER A 37 -44.13 -43.22 -17.16
CA SER A 37 -44.60 -42.11 -16.30
C SER A 37 -43.49 -41.45 -15.47
N HIS A 38 -42.47 -42.21 -15.06
CA HIS A 38 -41.32 -41.67 -14.32
C HIS A 38 -40.36 -40.81 -15.18
N ARG A 39 -40.52 -40.80 -16.52
CA ARG A 39 -39.72 -39.99 -17.46
C ARG A 39 -40.50 -38.85 -18.12
N LEU A 40 -41.64 -38.44 -17.55
CA LEU A 40 -42.45 -37.36 -18.12
C LEU A 40 -41.73 -36.01 -18.16
N HIS A 41 -40.68 -35.79 -17.35
CA HIS A 41 -39.82 -34.60 -17.41
C HIS A 41 -39.07 -34.42 -18.74
N LEU A 42 -38.97 -35.49 -19.55
CA LEU A 42 -38.41 -35.49 -20.91
C LEU A 42 -39.42 -35.07 -21.98
N VAL A 43 -40.66 -34.79 -21.59
CA VAL A 43 -41.74 -34.40 -22.50
C VAL A 43 -41.98 -32.90 -22.38
N ALA A 44 -42.11 -32.24 -23.51
CA ALA A 44 -42.63 -30.88 -23.63
C ALA A 44 -44.00 -30.94 -24.30
N VAL A 45 -44.93 -30.11 -23.85
CA VAL A 45 -46.24 -29.97 -24.47
C VAL A 45 -46.26 -28.64 -25.19
N ASP A 46 -46.61 -28.64 -26.49
CA ASP A 46 -46.74 -27.41 -27.26
C ASP A 46 -48.05 -26.67 -26.96
N ALA A 47 -48.24 -25.48 -27.55
CA ALA A 47 -49.43 -24.65 -27.34
C ALA A 47 -50.73 -25.34 -27.77
N ASP A 48 -50.66 -26.31 -28.68
CA ASP A 48 -51.79 -27.09 -29.17
C ASP A 48 -52.07 -28.33 -28.28
N GLY A 49 -51.37 -28.47 -27.16
CA GLY A 49 -51.52 -29.60 -26.24
C GLY A 49 -50.86 -30.90 -26.72
N ILE A 50 -50.02 -30.85 -27.75
CA ILE A 50 -49.40 -32.05 -28.34
C ILE A 50 -48.11 -32.38 -27.59
N PRO A 51 -47.99 -33.59 -27.00
CA PRO A 51 -46.78 -33.99 -26.29
C PRO A 51 -45.66 -34.37 -27.25
N ARG A 52 -44.49 -33.77 -27.05
CA ARG A 52 -43.28 -33.97 -27.84
C ARG A 52 -42.11 -34.33 -26.94
N LEU A 53 -41.20 -35.15 -27.44
CA LEU A 53 -39.96 -35.44 -26.73
C LEU A 53 -39.04 -34.20 -26.77
N LYS A 54 -38.41 -33.85 -25.64
CA LYS A 54 -37.51 -32.69 -25.49
C LYS A 54 -36.19 -32.88 -26.24
N LEU A 55 -36.26 -32.69 -27.55
CA LEU A 55 -35.10 -32.67 -28.45
C LEU A 55 -34.81 -31.27 -29.01
N LEU A 56 -35.71 -30.31 -28.77
CA LEU A 56 -35.62 -28.92 -29.22
C LEU A 56 -36.13 -27.98 -28.10
N PRO A 57 -35.40 -26.91 -27.74
CA PRO A 57 -34.03 -26.62 -28.17
C PRO A 57 -33.05 -27.71 -27.70
N ARG A 58 -31.92 -27.85 -28.39
CA ARG A 58 -30.85 -28.74 -27.96
C ARG A 58 -29.77 -27.96 -27.22
N TYR A 59 -29.17 -28.57 -26.22
CA TYR A 59 -28.10 -27.98 -25.44
C TYR A 59 -26.80 -28.73 -25.67
N GLU A 60 -25.70 -28.00 -25.76
CA GLU A 60 -24.36 -28.56 -25.99
C GLU A 60 -23.35 -27.94 -25.02
N LEU A 61 -22.40 -28.74 -24.53
CA LEU A 61 -21.25 -28.25 -23.78
C LEU A 61 -20.16 -27.82 -24.77
N ARG A 62 -19.89 -26.51 -24.85
CA ARG A 62 -18.82 -25.94 -25.68
C ARG A 62 -17.87 -25.13 -24.80
N GLN A 63 -16.58 -25.50 -24.81
CA GLN A 63 -15.54 -24.79 -24.04
C GLN A 63 -15.93 -24.55 -22.56
N GLY A 64 -16.51 -25.57 -21.92
CA GLY A 64 -16.93 -25.50 -20.52
C GLY A 64 -18.24 -24.74 -20.25
N ARG A 65 -18.96 -24.26 -21.26
CA ARG A 65 -20.25 -23.57 -21.13
C ARG A 65 -21.36 -24.32 -21.86
N VAL A 66 -22.55 -24.32 -21.27
CA VAL A 66 -23.72 -24.88 -21.96
C VAL A 66 -24.28 -23.81 -22.89
N VAL A 67 -24.45 -24.14 -24.17
CA VAL A 67 -25.08 -23.27 -25.17
C VAL A 67 -26.43 -23.83 -25.57
N ARG A 68 -27.40 -22.95 -25.76
CA ARG A 68 -28.72 -23.28 -26.32
C ARG A 68 -28.65 -23.18 -27.84
N ILE A 69 -29.11 -24.21 -28.53
CA ILE A 69 -29.17 -24.29 -29.99
C ILE A 69 -30.61 -24.58 -30.39
N ASP A 70 -31.24 -23.61 -31.05
CA ASP A 70 -32.64 -23.69 -31.50
C ASP A 70 -32.77 -24.45 -32.84
N ALA A 71 -32.17 -25.65 -32.91
CA ALA A 71 -32.22 -26.53 -34.08
C ALA A 71 -32.38 -28.00 -33.67
N LEU A 72 -33.02 -28.80 -34.53
CA LEU A 72 -33.22 -30.23 -34.31
C LEU A 72 -31.86 -30.97 -34.28
N PRO A 73 -31.74 -32.07 -33.50
CA PRO A 73 -30.55 -32.91 -33.53
C PRO A 73 -30.48 -33.69 -34.86
N VAL A 74 -29.26 -33.87 -35.35
CA VAL A 74 -28.94 -34.60 -36.59
C VAL A 74 -28.21 -35.89 -36.22
N PHE A 75 -28.63 -37.02 -36.79
CA PHE A 75 -28.05 -38.35 -36.52
C PHE A 75 -27.62 -39.07 -37.80
N ASP A 76 -26.59 -39.92 -37.66
CA ASP A 76 -26.02 -40.72 -38.76
C ASP A 76 -26.68 -42.09 -38.94
N HIS A 77 -27.75 -42.37 -38.20
CA HIS A 77 -28.60 -43.55 -38.37
C HIS A 77 -29.98 -43.31 -37.73
N PRO A 78 -31.01 -44.09 -38.08
CA PRO A 78 -32.32 -44.03 -37.44
C PRO A 78 -32.25 -44.50 -35.98
N LEU A 79 -32.61 -43.61 -35.05
CA LEU A 79 -32.63 -43.95 -33.62
C LEU A 79 -33.85 -44.80 -33.25
N THR A 80 -33.61 -45.72 -32.31
CA THR A 80 -34.61 -46.49 -31.58
C THR A 80 -35.32 -45.62 -30.51
N PRO A 81 -36.49 -46.06 -30.01
CA PRO A 81 -37.19 -45.36 -28.92
C PRO A 81 -36.31 -45.14 -27.68
N ASP A 82 -35.50 -46.12 -27.29
CA ASP A 82 -34.65 -46.02 -26.09
C ASP A 82 -33.48 -45.05 -26.29
N GLU A 83 -32.86 -45.04 -27.47
CA GLU A 83 -31.82 -44.06 -27.82
C GLU A 83 -32.38 -42.63 -27.81
N LEU A 84 -33.61 -42.43 -28.31
CA LEU A 84 -34.27 -41.13 -28.25
C LEU A 84 -34.52 -40.68 -26.81
N LEU A 85 -34.90 -41.59 -25.91
CA LEU A 85 -35.05 -41.28 -24.49
C LEU A 85 -33.71 -40.91 -23.84
N LEU A 86 -32.61 -41.58 -24.20
CA LEU A 86 -31.27 -41.24 -23.72
C LEU A 86 -30.82 -39.85 -24.20
N VAL A 87 -31.04 -39.54 -25.48
CA VAL A 87 -30.75 -38.20 -26.02
C VAL A 87 -31.56 -37.14 -25.29
N ALA A 88 -32.86 -37.38 -25.09
CA ALA A 88 -33.72 -36.44 -24.38
C ALA A 88 -33.29 -36.25 -22.91
N ALA A 89 -32.87 -37.31 -22.23
CA ALA A 89 -32.34 -37.24 -20.87
C ALA A 89 -31.07 -36.38 -20.80
N LYS A 90 -30.09 -36.64 -21.68
CA LYS A 90 -28.88 -35.82 -21.78
C LYS A 90 -29.20 -34.36 -22.10
N ASN A 91 -30.16 -34.12 -22.99
CA ASN A 91 -30.58 -32.76 -23.34
C ASN A 91 -31.22 -32.04 -22.14
N HIS A 92 -32.01 -32.75 -21.33
CA HIS A 92 -32.63 -32.22 -20.12
C HIS A 92 -31.61 -31.90 -19.01
N GLU A 93 -30.60 -32.74 -18.81
CA GLU A 93 -29.49 -32.45 -17.89
C GLU A 93 -28.76 -31.16 -18.27
N LEU A 94 -28.47 -30.99 -19.57
CA LEU A 94 -27.82 -29.78 -20.08
C LEU A 94 -28.75 -28.54 -20.01
N GLU A 95 -30.06 -28.71 -20.22
CA GLU A 95 -31.07 -27.66 -20.00
C GLU A 95 -31.02 -27.14 -18.54
N GLN A 96 -31.02 -28.05 -17.56
CA GLN A 96 -30.92 -27.68 -16.14
C GLN A 96 -29.61 -26.94 -15.83
N ALA A 97 -28.48 -27.43 -16.35
CA ALA A 97 -27.18 -26.78 -16.19
C ALA A 97 -27.16 -25.37 -16.82
N TRP A 98 -27.77 -25.19 -17.99
CA TRP A 98 -27.90 -23.88 -18.64
C TRP A 98 -28.70 -22.89 -17.79
N HIS A 99 -29.83 -23.34 -17.20
CA HIS A 99 -30.62 -22.51 -16.30
C HIS A 99 -29.86 -22.15 -15.01
N ALA A 100 -29.17 -23.12 -14.39
CA ALA A 100 -28.36 -22.88 -13.20
C ALA A 100 -27.23 -21.86 -13.47
N GLN A 101 -26.52 -21.98 -14.60
CA GLN A 101 -25.49 -21.01 -15.00
C GLN A 101 -26.03 -19.59 -15.17
N ARG A 102 -27.26 -19.44 -15.70
CA ARG A 102 -27.89 -18.12 -15.86
C ARG A 102 -28.30 -17.51 -14.53
N VAL A 103 -28.89 -18.28 -13.62
CA VAL A 103 -29.28 -17.80 -12.28
C VAL A 103 -28.05 -17.35 -11.50
N SER A 104 -26.98 -18.15 -11.49
CA SER A 104 -25.71 -17.79 -10.85
C SER A 104 -25.11 -16.50 -11.44
N ARG A 105 -25.09 -16.36 -12.77
CA ARG A 105 -24.58 -15.14 -13.43
C ARG A 105 -25.41 -13.90 -13.06
N SER A 106 -26.74 -14.01 -13.07
CA SER A 106 -27.61 -12.91 -12.66
C SER A 106 -27.40 -12.55 -11.18
N GLY A 107 -27.22 -13.54 -10.32
CA GLY A 107 -26.89 -13.36 -8.91
C GLY A 107 -25.57 -12.59 -8.71
N HIS A 108 -24.50 -13.01 -9.38
CA HIS A 108 -23.20 -12.32 -9.30
C HIS A 108 -23.24 -10.88 -9.81
N ILE A 109 -24.03 -10.60 -10.87
CA ILE A 109 -24.21 -9.24 -11.37
C ILE A 109 -24.95 -8.38 -10.33
N ALA A 110 -26.03 -8.91 -9.75
CA ALA A 110 -26.80 -8.20 -8.73
C ALA A 110 -25.96 -7.91 -7.48
N GLU A 111 -25.18 -8.89 -7.01
CA GLU A 111 -24.28 -8.74 -5.87
C GLU A 111 -23.19 -7.67 -6.12
N ALA A 112 -22.60 -7.66 -7.32
CA ALA A 112 -21.61 -6.66 -7.70
C ALA A 112 -22.19 -5.23 -7.75
N VAL A 113 -23.45 -5.09 -8.18
CA VAL A 113 -24.16 -3.80 -8.17
C VAL A 113 -24.43 -3.35 -6.74
N ASN A 114 -24.97 -4.22 -5.89
CA ASN A 114 -25.26 -3.92 -4.48
C ASN A 114 -23.98 -3.48 -3.75
N ARG A 115 -22.89 -4.24 -3.89
CA ARG A 115 -21.59 -3.89 -3.28
C ARG A 115 -21.11 -2.50 -3.69
N ARG A 116 -21.32 -2.11 -4.95
CA ARG A 116 -20.91 -0.79 -5.45
C ARG A 116 -21.75 0.33 -4.85
N GLU A 117 -23.04 0.10 -4.65
CA GLU A 117 -23.94 1.07 -3.99
C GLU A 117 -23.62 1.24 -2.52
N ASP A 118 -23.39 0.14 -1.79
CA ASP A 118 -23.02 0.18 -0.36
C ASP A 118 -21.73 0.99 -0.16
N LEU A 119 -20.73 0.77 -1.01
CA LEU A 119 -19.48 1.53 -0.99
C LEU A 119 -19.69 3.01 -1.34
N ALA A 120 -20.55 3.31 -2.32
CA ALA A 120 -20.88 4.69 -2.67
C ALA A 120 -21.55 5.41 -1.49
N GLN A 121 -22.51 4.75 -0.84
CA GLN A 121 -23.20 5.30 0.32
C GLN A 121 -22.23 5.53 1.48
N ALA A 122 -21.39 4.54 1.82
CA ALA A 122 -20.40 4.66 2.88
C ALA A 122 -19.44 5.83 2.65
N PHE A 123 -18.94 5.99 1.42
CA PHE A 123 -18.03 7.07 1.04
C PHE A 123 -18.67 8.46 1.16
N LEU A 124 -19.92 8.58 0.71
CA LEU A 124 -20.64 9.86 0.73
C LEU A 124 -21.06 10.24 2.16
N THR A 125 -21.44 9.28 2.98
CA THR A 125 -21.80 9.48 4.40
C THR A 125 -20.58 9.88 5.23
N ASP A 126 -19.46 9.15 5.13
CA ASP A 126 -18.27 9.44 5.91
C ASP A 126 -17.36 10.45 5.20
N ARG A 127 -17.35 11.68 5.73
CA ARG A 127 -16.52 12.80 5.23
C ARG A 127 -15.02 12.56 5.39
N ARG A 128 -14.59 11.60 6.21
CA ARG A 128 -13.18 11.24 6.41
C ARG A 128 -12.67 10.32 5.32
N GLN A 129 -13.54 9.60 4.61
CA GLN A 129 -13.10 8.74 3.53
C GLN A 129 -12.46 9.54 2.39
N ARG A 130 -11.44 8.92 1.79
CA ARG A 130 -10.66 9.47 0.68
C ARG A 130 -10.55 8.44 -0.43
N ALA A 131 -10.64 8.92 -1.67
CA ALA A 131 -10.20 8.14 -2.80
C ALA A 131 -8.68 7.90 -2.73
N LEU A 132 -8.20 6.93 -3.50
CA LEU A 132 -6.78 6.71 -3.69
C LEU A 132 -6.13 7.96 -4.30
N GLU A 133 -4.94 8.31 -3.80
CA GLU A 133 -4.14 9.44 -4.29
C GLU A 133 -3.51 9.14 -5.65
N HIS A 134 -3.24 7.86 -5.93
CA HIS A 134 -2.67 7.39 -7.19
C HIS A 134 -3.50 6.24 -7.81
N PRO A 135 -3.97 6.39 -9.06
CA PRO A 135 -3.90 7.61 -9.86
C PRO A 135 -4.80 8.73 -9.30
N THR A 136 -4.45 9.99 -9.57
CA THR A 136 -5.10 11.17 -8.97
C THR A 136 -6.59 11.26 -9.32
N PRO A 137 -7.49 11.42 -8.33
CA PRO A 137 -8.92 11.48 -8.57
C PRO A 137 -9.29 12.80 -9.27
N ASN A 138 -10.22 12.71 -10.22
CA ASN A 138 -10.83 13.87 -10.87
C ASN A 138 -12.35 13.80 -10.80
N ALA A 139 -13.02 14.85 -11.28
CA ALA A 139 -14.48 14.93 -11.21
C ALA A 139 -15.21 13.85 -12.03
N ALA A 140 -14.55 13.22 -13.02
CA ALA A 140 -15.16 12.20 -13.86
C ALA A 140 -14.98 10.79 -13.29
N TRP A 141 -13.83 10.50 -12.68
CA TRP A 141 -13.54 9.18 -12.14
C TRP A 141 -12.59 9.19 -10.95
N CYS A 142 -12.69 8.17 -10.10
CA CYS A 142 -11.80 7.96 -8.98
C CYS A 142 -11.72 6.47 -8.61
N TYR A 143 -10.73 6.10 -7.82
CA TYR A 143 -10.64 4.77 -7.22
C TYR A 143 -10.88 4.84 -5.72
N LEU A 144 -11.77 4.00 -5.20
CA LEU A 144 -11.91 3.74 -3.77
C LEU A 144 -11.18 2.46 -3.39
N ARG A 145 -10.64 2.43 -2.18
CA ARG A 145 -10.02 1.23 -1.59
C ARG A 145 -11.11 0.30 -1.10
N VAL A 146 -10.97 -0.98 -1.39
CA VAL A 146 -11.91 -2.03 -0.98
C VAL A 146 -11.13 -3.25 -0.51
N ASP A 147 -11.78 -4.13 0.24
CA ASP A 147 -11.19 -5.42 0.61
C ASP A 147 -10.86 -6.20 -0.68
N GLY A 148 -9.58 -6.56 -0.85
CA GLY A 148 -9.10 -7.23 -2.06
C GLY A 148 -8.67 -6.31 -3.21
N GLY A 149 -8.64 -4.97 -3.03
CA GLY A 149 -7.97 -4.08 -3.99
C GLY A 149 -8.58 -2.69 -4.13
N ARG A 150 -8.93 -2.31 -5.36
CA ARG A 150 -9.47 -0.99 -5.70
C ARG A 150 -10.69 -1.11 -6.61
N MET A 151 -11.67 -0.25 -6.39
CA MET A 151 -12.88 -0.17 -7.20
C MET A 151 -12.94 1.17 -7.93
N LEU A 152 -13.09 1.12 -9.26
CA LEU A 152 -13.28 2.31 -10.10
C LEU A 152 -14.69 2.86 -9.98
N PHE A 153 -14.83 4.13 -9.65
CA PHE A 153 -16.05 4.92 -9.79
C PHE A 153 -15.91 5.86 -10.98
N ASP A 154 -16.96 5.94 -11.79
CA ASP A 154 -16.99 6.68 -13.05
C ASP A 154 -18.37 7.33 -13.17
N VAL A 155 -18.42 8.63 -13.44
CA VAL A 155 -19.65 9.43 -13.51
C VAL A 155 -20.60 8.95 -14.63
N THR A 156 -20.08 8.24 -15.63
CA THR A 156 -20.88 7.70 -16.74
C THR A 156 -21.47 6.31 -16.43
N LYS A 157 -20.98 5.63 -15.37
CA LYS A 157 -21.29 4.22 -15.10
C LYS A 157 -21.96 4.03 -13.73
N GLY A 158 -22.87 3.06 -13.66
CA GLY A 158 -23.56 2.69 -12.42
C GLY A 158 -24.72 3.61 -12.05
N SER A 159 -25.17 3.48 -10.81
CA SER A 159 -26.36 4.15 -10.29
C SER A 159 -26.16 5.64 -10.01
N PRO A 160 -27.24 6.44 -9.88
CA PRO A 160 -27.14 7.87 -9.57
C PRO A 160 -26.30 8.19 -8.33
N LEU A 161 -26.30 7.30 -7.32
CA LEU A 161 -25.49 7.46 -6.12
C LEU A 161 -23.99 7.26 -6.43
N SER A 162 -23.66 6.19 -7.16
CA SER A 162 -22.28 5.90 -7.58
C SER A 162 -21.66 7.06 -8.38
N ARG A 163 -22.47 7.74 -9.21
CA ARG A 163 -22.01 8.87 -10.04
C ARG A 163 -21.66 10.12 -9.24
N LYS A 164 -22.10 10.24 -7.98
CA LYS A 164 -21.75 11.34 -7.08
C LYS A 164 -20.39 11.16 -6.40
N VAL A 165 -19.84 9.94 -6.40
CA VAL A 165 -18.58 9.61 -5.73
C VAL A 165 -17.38 10.35 -6.35
N PRO A 166 -17.17 10.37 -7.69
CA PRO A 166 -15.98 11.02 -8.26
C PRO A 166 -15.92 12.54 -8.03
N PRO A 167 -16.99 13.34 -8.27
CA PRO A 167 -16.96 14.77 -7.97
C PRO A 167 -16.67 15.07 -6.49
N GLU A 168 -17.28 14.32 -5.57
CA GLU A 168 -17.05 14.51 -4.13
C GLU A 168 -15.63 14.10 -3.72
N ALA A 169 -15.11 13.00 -4.27
CA ALA A 169 -13.74 12.57 -4.04
C ALA A 169 -12.73 13.61 -4.52
N HIS A 170 -12.94 14.16 -5.71
CA HIS A 170 -12.10 15.22 -6.26
C HIS A 170 -12.14 16.48 -5.39
N ARG A 171 -13.33 16.94 -4.97
CA ARG A 171 -13.48 18.09 -4.06
C ARG A 171 -12.69 17.91 -2.76
N ARG A 172 -12.79 16.71 -2.15
CA ARG A 172 -12.05 16.38 -0.92
C ARG A 172 -10.55 16.38 -1.16
N PHE A 173 -10.10 15.81 -2.27
CA PHE A 173 -8.69 15.78 -2.66
C PHE A 173 -8.11 17.19 -2.86
N GLU A 174 -8.81 18.08 -3.56
CA GLU A 174 -8.39 19.46 -3.74
C GLU A 174 -8.36 20.26 -2.43
N ALA A 175 -9.32 20.02 -1.53
CA ALA A 175 -9.31 20.61 -0.20
C ALA A 175 -8.08 20.17 0.60
N ASP A 176 -7.75 18.88 0.57
CA ASP A 176 -6.55 18.36 1.23
C ASP A 176 -5.26 18.93 0.62
N LEU A 177 -5.18 19.04 -0.71
CA LEU A 177 -4.04 19.67 -1.38
C LEU A 177 -3.85 21.13 -0.97
N ARG A 178 -4.93 21.92 -0.92
CA ARG A 178 -4.89 23.31 -0.45
C ARG A 178 -4.41 23.38 1.00
N ALA A 179 -4.92 22.51 1.87
CA ALA A 179 -4.50 22.44 3.26
C ALA A 179 -3.02 22.05 3.41
N ARG A 180 -2.54 21.08 2.62
CA ARG A 180 -1.12 20.68 2.58
C ARG A 180 -0.23 21.84 2.11
N ARG A 181 -0.60 22.54 1.03
CA ARG A 181 0.12 23.72 0.52
C ARG A 181 0.20 24.82 1.58
N ARG A 182 -0.92 25.15 2.23
CA ARG A 182 -0.97 26.17 3.30
C ARG A 182 -0.05 25.80 4.46
N ARG A 183 -0.09 24.56 4.95
CA ARG A 183 0.81 24.10 6.03
C ARG A 183 2.28 24.18 5.63
N ASN A 184 2.61 23.80 4.40
CA ASN A 184 3.98 23.89 3.90
C ASN A 184 4.46 25.34 3.77
N GLN A 185 3.60 26.25 3.31
CA GLN A 185 3.91 27.68 3.26
C GLN A 185 4.12 28.28 4.65
N GLN A 186 3.23 27.96 5.61
CA GLN A 186 3.37 28.39 7.00
C GLN A 186 4.67 27.87 7.63
N ARG A 187 5.00 26.59 7.41
CA ARG A 187 6.26 26.00 7.90
C ARG A 187 7.48 26.70 7.31
N ARG A 188 7.50 26.95 6.00
CA ARG A 188 8.60 27.69 5.33
C ARG A 188 8.73 29.10 5.87
N ALA A 189 7.63 29.83 6.02
CA ALA A 189 7.66 31.18 6.57
C ALA A 189 8.25 31.23 8.00
N VAL A 190 7.95 30.22 8.83
CA VAL A 190 8.56 30.08 10.17
C VAL A 190 10.05 29.74 10.08
N GLU A 191 10.45 28.83 9.19
CA GLU A 191 11.85 28.46 8.96
C GLU A 191 12.67 29.66 8.45
N ASP A 192 12.12 30.42 7.48
CA ASP A 192 12.74 31.61 6.89
C ASP A 192 12.89 32.71 7.95
N ALA A 193 11.85 32.98 8.74
CA ALA A 193 11.91 33.98 9.83
C ALA A 193 12.98 33.62 10.88
N HIS A 194 13.07 32.35 11.29
CA HIS A 194 14.13 31.90 12.20
C HIS A 194 15.53 31.99 11.56
N HIS A 195 15.63 31.78 10.25
CA HIS A 195 16.90 31.92 9.54
C HIS A 195 17.35 33.38 9.47
N GLU A 196 16.44 34.29 9.13
CA GLU A 196 16.67 35.74 9.11
C GLU A 196 17.06 36.27 10.48
N GLU A 197 16.35 35.86 11.54
CA GLU A 197 16.68 36.22 12.93
C GLU A 197 18.12 35.81 13.30
N LYS A 198 18.52 34.57 12.97
CA LYS A 198 19.89 34.08 13.19
C LYS A 198 20.92 34.86 12.38
N GLN A 199 20.62 35.17 11.11
CA GLN A 199 21.50 35.97 10.27
C GLN A 199 21.72 37.36 10.86
N GLN A 200 20.65 38.03 11.29
CA GLN A 200 20.74 39.36 11.85
C GLN A 200 21.49 39.37 13.19
N PHE A 201 21.23 38.38 14.04
CA PHE A 201 21.99 38.20 15.28
C PHE A 201 23.50 38.04 15.03
N VAL A 202 23.87 37.17 14.08
CA VAL A 202 25.27 36.94 13.71
C VAL A 202 25.91 38.19 13.13
N ALA A 203 25.22 38.90 12.24
CA ALA A 203 25.70 40.14 11.66
C ALA A 203 26.01 41.18 12.75
N ASN A 204 25.07 41.38 13.68
CA ASN A 204 25.24 42.30 14.80
C ASN A 204 26.39 41.89 15.72
N TRP A 205 26.52 40.59 16.01
CA TRP A 205 27.62 40.09 16.84
C TRP A 205 28.99 40.31 16.18
N MET A 206 29.08 40.09 14.86
CA MET A 206 30.31 40.26 14.08
C MET A 206 30.81 41.70 14.02
N LEU A 207 29.90 42.69 14.06
CA LEU A 207 30.29 44.11 14.11
C LEU A 207 31.15 44.42 15.35
N THR A 208 30.86 43.78 16.48
CA THR A 208 31.54 44.05 17.75
C THR A 208 32.73 43.12 18.01
N HIS A 209 32.65 41.85 17.57
CA HIS A 209 33.62 40.82 17.97
C HIS A 209 34.41 40.21 16.80
N GLY A 210 34.04 40.49 15.55
CA GLY A 210 34.73 39.97 14.38
C GLY A 210 36.04 40.71 14.10
N THR A 211 37.02 40.01 13.54
CA THR A 211 38.22 40.64 12.99
C THR A 211 37.88 41.50 11.75
N PRO A 212 38.74 42.46 11.33
CA PRO A 212 38.47 43.29 10.16
C PRO A 212 38.15 42.49 8.88
N ASP A 213 38.84 41.37 8.67
CA ASP A 213 38.61 40.46 7.54
C ASP A 213 37.23 39.78 7.64
N GLN A 214 36.87 39.24 8.81
CA GLN A 214 35.57 38.60 9.03
C GLN A 214 34.42 39.60 8.86
N GLN A 215 34.58 40.83 9.34
CA GLN A 215 33.60 41.90 9.15
C GLN A 215 33.44 42.26 7.66
N ALA A 216 34.54 42.32 6.90
CA ALA A 216 34.50 42.57 5.46
C ALA A 216 33.78 41.43 4.71
N ARG A 217 34.10 40.18 5.03
CA ARG A 217 33.42 38.99 4.46
C ARG A 217 31.93 38.95 4.84
N GLN A 218 31.57 39.32 6.07
CA GLN A 218 30.17 39.42 6.50
C GLN A 218 29.42 40.50 5.72
N ARG A 219 30.01 41.69 5.55
CA ARG A 219 29.42 42.79 4.76
C ARG A 219 29.24 42.42 3.28
N ALA A 220 30.14 41.58 2.74
CA ALA A 220 30.03 41.06 1.38
C ALA A 220 29.08 39.85 1.24
N GLY A 221 28.50 39.35 2.35
CA GLY A 221 27.67 38.13 2.33
C GLY A 221 28.45 36.84 2.08
N LEU A 222 29.77 36.86 2.28
CA LEU A 222 30.70 35.77 1.99
C LEU A 222 31.22 35.04 3.24
N LEU A 223 30.84 35.48 4.46
CA LEU A 223 31.19 34.77 5.69
C LEU A 223 30.21 33.60 5.89
N PRO A 224 30.67 32.33 5.88
CA PRO A 224 29.79 31.19 6.08
C PRO A 224 29.18 31.21 7.50
N MET A 225 27.86 31.00 7.59
CA MET A 225 27.14 30.96 8.88
C MET A 225 27.79 29.99 9.88
N LYS A 226 28.30 28.85 9.41
CA LYS A 226 28.98 27.86 10.26
C LYS A 226 30.27 28.41 10.87
N GLU A 227 31.06 29.17 10.11
CA GLU A 227 32.27 29.82 10.62
C GLU A 227 31.89 30.85 11.68
N ALA A 228 30.89 31.69 11.40
CA ALA A 228 30.41 32.68 12.34
C ALA A 228 29.92 32.07 13.66
N ILE A 229 29.10 31.01 13.61
CA ILE A 229 28.64 30.28 14.80
C ILE A 229 29.80 29.67 15.58
N ALA A 230 30.81 29.12 14.90
CA ALA A 230 32.00 28.58 15.55
C ALA A 230 32.77 29.65 16.32
N LEU A 231 32.94 30.84 15.74
CA LEU A 231 33.57 31.98 16.40
C LEU A 231 32.80 32.46 17.62
N ILE A 232 31.47 32.57 17.51
CA ILE A 232 30.60 32.93 18.64
C ILE A 232 30.75 31.87 19.74
N ALA A 233 30.76 30.59 19.40
CA ALA A 233 30.96 29.51 20.35
C ALA A 233 32.35 29.57 21.00
N ASP A 234 33.41 29.83 20.24
CA ASP A 234 34.79 29.95 20.75
C ASP A 234 34.99 31.13 21.68
N HIS A 235 34.26 32.22 21.45
CA HIS A 235 34.19 33.36 22.36
C HIS A 235 33.41 33.00 23.62
N LEU A 236 32.19 32.45 23.47
CA LEU A 236 31.29 32.16 24.58
C LEU A 236 31.84 31.10 25.54
N PHE A 237 32.51 30.08 24.99
CA PHE A 237 33.12 29.01 25.76
C PHE A 237 34.60 29.28 26.10
N ALA A 238 35.12 30.48 25.82
CA ALA A 238 36.49 30.85 26.16
C ALA A 238 36.85 30.63 27.64
N PRO A 239 35.97 30.94 28.63
CA PRO A 239 36.27 30.71 30.04
C PRO A 239 36.52 29.24 30.42
N ALA A 240 36.08 28.29 29.60
CA ALA A 240 36.24 26.86 29.83
C ALA A 240 37.31 26.22 28.92
N ARG A 241 38.18 27.01 28.28
CA ARG A 241 39.25 26.49 27.39
C ARG A 241 40.25 25.57 28.07
N GLU A 242 40.42 25.69 29.37
CA GLU A 242 41.34 24.84 30.15
C GLU A 242 40.82 23.40 30.32
N PHE A 243 39.51 23.17 30.11
CA PHE A 243 38.93 21.85 30.18
C PHE A 243 39.13 21.11 28.84
N PRO A 244 39.65 19.87 28.85
CA PRO A 244 39.79 19.07 27.64
C PRO A 244 38.44 18.86 26.96
N LEU A 245 38.42 18.92 25.62
CA LEU A 245 37.22 18.60 24.85
C LEU A 245 36.98 17.10 24.82
N TYR A 246 35.70 16.71 24.79
CA TYR A 246 35.33 15.32 24.62
C TYR A 246 35.75 14.84 23.22
N PRO A 247 36.54 13.77 23.09
CA PRO A 247 36.99 13.30 21.80
C PRO A 247 35.83 12.66 21.01
N HIS A 248 35.59 13.17 19.79
CA HIS A 248 34.58 12.61 18.88
C HIS A 248 35.16 11.52 17.97
N ASP A 249 35.97 10.62 18.54
CA ASP A 249 36.73 9.56 17.86
C ASP A 249 36.13 8.17 18.05
N GLY A 250 34.82 8.09 18.29
CA GLY A 250 34.13 6.89 18.79
C GLY A 250 34.42 5.57 18.05
N ALA A 251 34.67 5.59 16.75
CA ALA A 251 35.04 4.40 15.99
C ALA A 251 36.46 3.91 16.34
N ALA A 252 37.43 4.82 16.43
CA ALA A 252 38.80 4.49 16.82
C ALA A 252 38.86 4.03 18.28
N CYS A 253 38.11 4.70 19.17
CA CYS A 253 37.98 4.34 20.57
C CYS A 253 37.40 2.93 20.74
N LEU A 254 36.27 2.63 20.07
CA LEU A 254 35.67 1.29 20.12
C LEU A 254 36.58 0.22 19.52
N GLN A 255 37.25 0.51 18.40
CA GLN A 255 38.20 -0.41 17.79
C GLN A 255 39.37 -0.74 18.74
N ALA A 256 40.00 0.28 19.33
CA ALA A 256 41.10 0.09 20.26
C ALA A 256 40.69 -0.79 21.45
N TYR A 257 39.50 -0.54 22.01
CA TYR A 257 38.95 -1.37 23.09
C TYR A 257 38.71 -2.82 22.66
N LEU A 258 38.04 -3.03 21.53
CA LEU A 258 37.75 -4.39 21.04
C LEU A 258 39.03 -5.18 20.80
N ARG A 259 40.07 -4.55 20.24
CA ARG A 259 41.35 -5.22 19.98
C ARG A 259 42.12 -5.64 21.23
N THR A 260 41.74 -5.15 22.41
CA THR A 260 42.30 -5.67 23.68
C THR A 260 41.78 -7.07 24.03
N LEU A 261 40.68 -7.49 23.38
CA LEU A 261 40.05 -8.78 23.60
C LEU A 261 40.50 -9.79 22.53
N PRO A 262 40.99 -10.98 22.91
CA PRO A 262 41.53 -11.96 21.96
C PRO A 262 40.58 -12.31 20.80
N GLN A 263 39.28 -12.42 21.09
CA GLN A 263 38.25 -12.74 20.10
C GLN A 263 37.97 -11.61 19.08
N TYR A 264 38.47 -10.40 19.32
CA TYR A 264 38.28 -9.22 18.47
C TYR A 264 39.61 -8.53 18.12
N ALA A 265 40.74 -9.23 18.22
CA ALA A 265 42.08 -8.67 17.97
C ALA A 265 42.22 -8.02 16.58
N GLU A 266 41.52 -8.57 15.58
CA GLU A 266 41.49 -8.08 14.19
C GLU A 266 40.27 -7.20 13.89
N ALA A 267 39.54 -6.73 14.90
CA ALA A 267 38.35 -5.92 14.68
C ALA A 267 38.69 -4.63 13.91
N VAL A 268 37.86 -4.32 12.91
CA VAL A 268 37.91 -3.07 12.15
C VAL A 268 36.56 -2.38 12.29
N VAL A 269 36.53 -1.26 13.00
CA VAL A 269 35.30 -0.49 13.25
C VAL A 269 35.34 0.77 12.40
N THR A 270 34.44 0.85 11.43
CA THR A 270 34.24 2.07 10.64
C THR A 270 33.17 2.97 11.26
N LYS A 271 33.10 4.24 10.86
CA LYS A 271 32.02 5.15 11.28
C LYS A 271 30.63 4.62 10.93
N ALA A 272 30.48 3.89 9.82
CA ALA A 272 29.20 3.31 9.40
C ALA A 272 28.75 2.16 10.32
N ASP A 273 29.72 1.43 10.87
CA ASP A 273 29.51 0.27 11.75
C ASP A 273 29.35 0.65 13.22
N LEU A 274 29.56 1.92 13.57
CA LEU A 274 29.42 2.43 14.93
C LEU A 274 27.95 2.70 15.26
N ALA A 275 27.46 2.08 16.33
CA ALA A 275 26.26 2.53 17.03
C ALA A 275 26.68 3.40 18.22
N HIS A 276 26.26 4.67 18.21
CA HIS A 276 26.48 5.62 19.29
C HIS A 276 25.13 6.01 19.89
N SER A 277 24.94 5.71 21.17
CA SER A 277 23.81 6.19 21.96
C SER A 277 24.31 7.03 23.11
N PHE A 278 23.52 8.03 23.52
CA PHE A 278 23.84 8.88 24.67
C PHE A 278 22.58 9.22 25.45
N GLU A 279 22.75 9.49 26.75
CA GLU A 279 21.70 9.97 27.64
C GLU A 279 22.31 10.87 28.72
N ASP A 280 21.50 11.73 29.32
CA ASP A 280 21.94 12.50 30.48
C ASP A 280 22.13 11.53 31.67
N ALA A 281 23.29 11.59 32.30
CA ALA A 281 23.69 10.65 33.34
C ALA A 281 22.83 10.84 34.59
N LYS A 282 22.20 9.77 35.06
CA LYS A 282 21.40 9.77 36.31
C LYS A 282 22.24 9.55 37.56
N ALA A 283 23.48 9.09 37.38
CA ALA A 283 24.49 8.90 38.41
C ALA A 283 25.87 9.11 37.78
N GLY A 284 26.83 9.58 38.58
CA GLY A 284 28.22 9.81 38.15
C GLY A 284 29.17 9.72 39.34
N THR A 285 30.47 9.62 39.05
CA THR A 285 31.50 9.61 40.10
C THR A 285 31.64 10.99 40.75
N GLY A 286 32.24 11.05 41.95
CA GLY A 286 32.55 12.33 42.59
C GLY A 286 33.44 13.23 41.71
N GLY A 287 34.36 12.63 40.95
CA GLY A 287 35.22 13.33 39.98
C GLY A 287 34.43 13.95 38.83
N GLN A 288 33.52 13.18 38.22
CA GLN A 288 32.65 13.65 37.13
C GLN A 288 31.73 14.79 37.59
N TRP A 289 31.18 14.69 38.80
CA TRP A 289 30.37 15.75 39.39
C TRP A 289 31.19 17.01 39.68
N ALA A 290 32.39 16.86 40.26
CA ALA A 290 33.30 17.98 40.51
C ALA A 290 33.70 18.69 39.20
N ARG A 291 33.92 17.94 38.11
CA ARG A 291 34.19 18.47 36.77
C ARG A 291 33.02 19.30 36.25
N ALA A 292 31.80 18.76 36.32
CA ALA A 292 30.60 19.48 35.91
C ALA A 292 30.40 20.77 36.70
N GLN A 293 30.60 20.75 38.01
CA GLN A 293 30.54 21.95 38.85
C GLN A 293 31.62 22.97 38.50
N ALA A 294 32.85 22.53 38.22
CA ALA A 294 33.93 23.42 37.82
C ALA A 294 33.61 24.14 36.50
N ILE A 295 33.08 23.43 35.51
CA ILE A 295 32.63 24.00 34.24
C ILE A 295 31.44 24.94 34.44
N GLN A 296 30.47 24.58 35.28
CA GLN A 296 29.32 25.44 35.61
C GLN A 296 29.75 26.76 36.27
N ARG A 297 30.80 26.75 37.10
CA ARG A 297 31.33 27.98 37.74
C ARG A 297 31.93 28.96 36.72
N VAL A 298 32.65 28.46 35.72
CA VAL A 298 33.24 29.33 34.67
C VAL A 298 32.23 29.69 33.57
N LEU A 299 31.15 28.94 33.43
CA LEU A 299 30.04 29.19 32.50
C LEU A 299 28.71 29.33 33.27
N PRO A 300 28.52 30.38 34.08
CA PRO A 300 27.37 30.50 34.99
C PRO A 300 26.02 30.57 34.28
N HIS A 301 26.00 30.96 33.01
CA HIS A 301 24.79 31.09 32.20
C HIS A 301 24.53 29.89 31.27
N ALA A 302 25.42 28.89 31.29
CA ALA A 302 25.20 27.64 30.56
C ALA A 302 24.44 26.63 31.43
N THR A 303 23.62 25.80 30.80
CA THR A 303 23.14 24.56 31.40
C THR A 303 24.22 23.50 31.25
N VAL A 304 24.78 23.03 32.36
CA VAL A 304 25.82 21.99 32.35
C VAL A 304 25.24 20.65 32.81
N THR A 305 25.39 19.62 31.98
CA THR A 305 24.94 18.25 32.30
C THR A 305 26.04 17.24 32.07
N VAL A 306 26.11 16.22 32.92
CA VAL A 306 26.95 15.04 32.66
C VAL A 306 26.20 14.13 31.69
N ARG A 307 26.88 13.69 30.64
CA ARG A 307 26.34 12.85 29.59
C ARG A 307 27.04 11.50 29.57
N PHE A 308 26.26 10.44 29.55
CA PHE A 308 26.74 9.08 29.34
C PHE A 308 26.69 8.76 27.84
N HIS A 309 27.78 8.20 27.31
CA HIS A 309 27.88 7.71 25.95
C HIS A 309 28.16 6.22 25.97
N ARG A 310 27.45 5.50 25.09
CA ARG A 310 27.69 4.09 24.82
C ARG A 310 28.01 3.91 23.35
N LEU A 311 29.14 3.26 23.09
CA LEU A 311 29.64 2.92 21.78
C LEU A 311 29.54 1.41 21.60
N SER A 312 28.83 0.95 20.58
CA SER A 312 28.67 -0.47 20.27
C SER A 312 28.89 -0.75 18.80
N TRP A 313 29.22 -2.01 18.48
CA TRP A 313 29.51 -2.43 17.12
C TRP A 313 28.27 -3.01 16.46
N ARG A 314 27.82 -2.43 15.35
CA ARG A 314 26.61 -2.89 14.63
C ARG A 314 26.79 -4.24 13.96
N LYS A 315 28.02 -4.58 13.56
CA LYS A 315 28.33 -5.84 12.86
C LYS A 315 28.24 -7.04 13.78
N ASP A 316 28.51 -6.87 15.07
CA ASP A 316 28.38 -7.92 16.06
C ASP A 316 27.76 -7.38 17.34
N LEU A 317 26.49 -7.72 17.56
CA LEU A 317 25.74 -7.29 18.74
C LEU A 317 26.21 -7.96 20.04
N ARG A 318 27.05 -9.00 19.96
CA ARG A 318 27.67 -9.66 21.11
C ARG A 318 29.00 -9.02 21.50
N ALA A 319 29.54 -8.12 20.66
CA ALA A 319 30.73 -7.37 20.99
C ALA A 319 30.48 -6.43 22.18
N PRO A 320 31.39 -6.38 23.16
CA PRO A 320 31.22 -5.52 24.32
C PRO A 320 31.27 -4.05 23.91
N SER A 321 30.44 -3.24 24.55
CA SER A 321 30.36 -1.80 24.32
C SER A 321 31.33 -1.02 25.20
N VAL A 322 31.81 0.12 24.70
CA VAL A 322 32.57 1.10 25.49
C VAL A 322 31.62 2.14 26.05
N SER A 323 31.76 2.43 27.34
CA SER A 323 31.05 3.50 28.02
C SER A 323 31.99 4.66 28.31
N ARG A 324 31.56 5.90 28.07
CA ARG A 324 32.33 7.11 28.37
C ARG A 324 31.42 8.19 28.92
N TYR A 325 31.99 9.11 29.68
CA TYR A 325 31.28 10.27 30.19
C TYR A 325 31.83 11.56 29.58
N GLY A 326 30.93 12.49 29.28
CA GLY A 326 31.25 13.85 28.87
C GLY A 326 30.49 14.86 29.73
N VAL A 327 30.96 16.10 29.78
CA VAL A 327 30.24 17.21 30.39
C VAL A 327 29.78 18.15 29.28
N VAL A 328 28.48 18.24 29.07
CA VAL A 328 27.87 19.06 28.04
C VAL A 328 27.49 20.40 28.63
N ALA A 329 28.04 21.49 28.07
CA ALA A 329 27.58 22.84 28.32
C ALA A 329 26.71 23.32 27.15
N VAL A 330 25.46 23.69 27.45
CA VAL A 330 24.54 24.30 26.48
C VAL A 330 24.29 25.74 26.89
N HIS A 331 24.48 26.67 25.96
CA HIS A 331 24.23 28.08 26.19
C HIS A 331 23.25 28.62 25.15
N LEU A 332 22.21 29.30 25.62
CA LEU A 332 21.29 30.03 24.77
C LEU A 332 21.80 31.47 24.63
N LEU A 333 22.02 31.92 23.40
CA LEU A 333 22.48 33.26 23.09
C LEU A 333 21.65 33.82 21.94
N GLY A 334 20.64 34.63 22.27
CA GLY A 334 19.64 35.09 21.32
C GLY A 334 18.96 33.90 20.60
N PRO A 335 18.93 33.87 19.26
CA PRO A 335 18.33 32.77 18.49
C PRO A 335 19.26 31.55 18.33
N LEU A 336 20.46 31.58 18.93
CA LEU A 336 21.45 30.51 18.82
C LEU A 336 21.44 29.63 20.08
N THR A 337 21.39 28.32 19.86
CA THR A 337 21.72 27.32 20.88
C THR A 337 23.10 26.80 20.59
N LEU A 338 24.07 27.17 21.43
CA LEU A 338 25.46 26.75 21.30
C LEU A 338 25.74 25.62 22.29
N ARG A 339 26.45 24.60 21.83
CA ARG A 339 26.81 23.44 22.64
C ARG A 339 28.31 23.16 22.51
N ARG A 340 28.93 22.84 23.63
CA ARG A 340 30.28 22.27 23.70
C ARG A 340 30.30 21.13 24.69
N GLU A 341 31.10 20.12 24.41
CA GLU A 341 31.21 18.93 25.23
C GLU A 341 32.68 18.74 25.64
N TYR A 342 32.88 18.59 26.94
CA TYR A 342 34.17 18.45 27.58
C TYR A 342 34.34 17.03 28.10
N ASP A 343 35.58 16.59 28.25
CA ASP A 343 35.86 15.33 28.92
C ASP A 343 35.43 15.43 30.39
N ALA A 344 34.72 14.41 30.88
CA ALA A 344 34.31 14.36 32.28
C ALA A 344 35.46 13.99 33.22
N GLY A 345 36.56 13.45 32.68
CA GLY A 345 37.60 12.78 33.46
C GLY A 345 37.14 11.40 33.96
N GLU A 346 38.08 10.62 34.46
CA GLU A 346 37.81 9.31 35.10
C GLU A 346 37.07 9.45 36.44
#